data_AF-Q3SJV3-F1
#
_entry.id   AF-Q3SJV3-F1
#
_cell.length_a   1.000
_cell.length_b   1.000
_cell.length_c   1.000
_cell.angle_alpha   90.00
_cell.angle_beta   90.00
_cell.angle_gamma   90.00
#
_symmetry.space_group_name_H-M   'P 1'
#
loop_
_entity.id
_entity.type
_entity.pdbx_description
1 polymer ?
#
loop_
_entity_poly.entity_id
_entity_poly.type
_entity_poly.pdbx_seq_one_letter_code
_entity_poly.pdbx_strand_id
1 'polypeptide(L)'
;MQLLDLSAEECAFLAGPAPAPPEGLAPRLTRRLAATLSARLRMPVQVSETGAPCSEVPGPLWQPDNTLAALWLTRRLGGRHVAGRAAGVPRGLLQTLDEVLAETWLDAPVAALPACLAWQVSAEATRSLLTLALPSDSRDMTRWAQEVIRHG
;
A
#
# COMPACT_ATOMS: atom_id res chain seq x y z
N MET A 1 29.58 7.85 -44.23
CA MET A 1 28.49 7.59 -43.27
C MET A 1 27.37 8.57 -43.62
N GLN A 2 26.34 8.13 -44.34
CA GLN A 2 25.14 8.94 -44.60
C GLN A 2 24.16 8.66 -43.47
N LEU A 3 23.72 9.71 -42.77
CA LEU A 3 22.63 9.64 -41.81
C LEU A 3 21.32 9.65 -42.60
N LEU A 4 20.44 8.69 -42.32
CA LEU A 4 19.10 8.61 -42.91
C LEU A 4 18.22 9.71 -42.31
N ASP A 5 17.44 10.37 -43.16
CA ASP A 5 16.43 11.33 -42.71
C ASP A 5 15.28 10.61 -42.00
N LEU A 6 14.88 11.14 -40.85
CA LEU A 6 13.76 10.62 -40.06
C LEU A 6 12.45 10.81 -40.82
N SER A 7 11.63 9.77 -40.84
CA SER A 7 10.28 9.83 -41.41
C SER A 7 9.37 10.77 -40.62
N ALA A 8 8.25 11.17 -41.23
CA ALA A 8 7.25 12.01 -40.57
C ALA A 8 6.64 11.34 -39.33
N GLU A 9 6.53 10.00 -39.33
CA GLU A 9 6.03 9.23 -38.18
C GLU A 9 7.04 9.22 -37.02
N GLU A 10 8.32 9.06 -37.30
CA GLU A 10 9.38 9.12 -36.28
C GLU A 10 9.51 10.53 -35.70
N CYS A 11 9.39 11.57 -36.53
CA CYS A 11 9.31 12.95 -36.08
C CYS A 11 8.11 13.17 -35.15
N ALA A 12 6.94 12.64 -35.50
CA ALA A 12 5.74 12.75 -34.68
C ALA A 12 5.84 11.98 -33.36
N PHE A 13 6.45 10.79 -33.37
CA PHE A 13 6.72 9.99 -32.18
C PHE A 13 7.66 10.72 -31.22
N LEU A 14 8.75 11.30 -31.73
CA LEU A 14 9.72 12.07 -30.93
C LEU A 14 9.16 13.41 -30.45
N ALA A 15 8.25 14.02 -31.21
CA ALA A 15 7.55 15.24 -30.81
C ALA A 15 6.39 14.99 -29.82
N GLY A 16 6.03 13.73 -29.60
CA GLY A 16 5.01 13.35 -28.62
C GLY A 16 5.41 13.76 -27.21
N PRO A 17 4.45 14.09 -26.33
CA PRO A 17 4.75 14.38 -24.94
C PRO A 17 5.41 13.15 -24.30
N ALA A 18 6.45 13.39 -23.50
CA ALA A 18 7.09 12.32 -22.75
C ALA A 18 6.03 11.56 -21.92
N PRO A 19 6.09 10.23 -21.86
CA PRO A 19 5.17 9.46 -21.03
C PRO A 19 5.25 9.95 -19.58
N ALA A 20 4.09 10.05 -18.92
CA ALA A 20 4.03 10.45 -17.52
C ALA A 20 4.95 9.56 -16.68
N PRO A 21 5.65 10.13 -15.67
CA PRO A 21 6.52 9.33 -14.82
C PRO A 21 5.72 8.20 -14.15
N PRO A 22 6.33 7.02 -13.96
CA PRO A 22 5.66 5.90 -13.32
C PRO A 22 5.12 6.33 -11.96
N GLU A 23 3.88 5.95 -11.69
CA GLU A 23 3.18 6.29 -10.46
C GLU A 23 3.95 5.75 -9.24
N GLY A 24 4.21 6.62 -8.25
CA GLY A 24 4.96 6.27 -7.06
C GLY A 24 4.31 5.13 -6.24
N LEU A 25 5.08 4.54 -5.32
CA LEU A 25 4.58 3.45 -4.47
C LEU A 25 3.35 3.86 -3.64
N ALA A 26 3.40 5.04 -3.01
CA ALA A 26 2.35 5.52 -2.10
C ALA A 26 0.95 5.60 -2.75
N PRO A 27 0.74 6.27 -3.89
CA PRO A 27 -0.58 6.34 -4.51
C PRO A 27 -1.09 4.99 -5.05
N ARG A 28 -0.21 4.13 -5.58
CA ARG A 28 -0.57 2.75 -5.97
C ARG A 28 -1.03 1.93 -4.77
N LEU A 29 -0.25 1.97 -3.69
CA LEU A 29 -0.56 1.26 -2.45
C LEU A 29 -1.86 1.78 -1.83
N THR A 30 -2.08 3.09 -1.82
CA THR A 30 -3.33 3.71 -1.33
C THR A 30 -4.55 3.15 -2.06
N ARG A 31 -4.48 3.05 -3.38
CA ARG A 31 -5.57 2.50 -4.21
C ARG A 31 -5.82 1.02 -3.92
N ARG A 32 -4.76 0.21 -3.83
CA ARG A 32 -4.87 -1.23 -3.54
C ARG A 32 -5.36 -1.50 -2.12
N LEU A 33 -4.94 -0.69 -1.14
CA LEU A 33 -5.46 -0.73 0.23
C LEU A 33 -6.96 -0.44 0.26
N ALA A 34 -7.42 0.63 -0.40
CA ALA A 34 -8.84 0.96 -0.45
C ALA A 34 -9.68 -0.17 -1.07
N ALA A 35 -9.25 -0.72 -2.20
CA ALA A 35 -9.93 -1.83 -2.86
C ALA A 35 -9.96 -3.09 -1.99
N THR A 36 -8.82 -3.48 -1.42
CA THR A 36 -8.69 -4.71 -0.63
C THR A 36 -9.47 -4.62 0.69
N LEU A 37 -9.34 -3.51 1.42
CA LEU A 37 -10.08 -3.31 2.66
C LEU A 37 -11.59 -3.27 2.38
N SER A 38 -12.02 -2.61 1.30
CA SER A 38 -13.44 -2.61 0.93
C SER A 38 -13.98 -4.02 0.67
N ALA A 39 -13.21 -4.83 -0.07
CA ALA A 39 -13.58 -6.22 -0.36
C ALA A 39 -13.60 -7.10 0.89
N ARG A 40 -12.57 -7.00 1.75
CA ARG A 40 -12.42 -7.83 2.96
C ARG A 40 -13.43 -7.48 4.06
N LEU A 41 -13.74 -6.19 4.21
CA LEU A 41 -14.72 -5.68 5.17
C LEU A 41 -16.16 -5.71 4.63
N ARG A 42 -16.34 -5.98 3.33
CA ARG A 42 -17.62 -5.98 2.62
C ARG A 42 -18.40 -4.67 2.77
N MET A 43 -17.67 -3.56 2.71
CA MET A 43 -18.24 -2.21 2.79
C MET A 43 -17.34 -1.21 2.06
N PRO A 44 -17.85 -0.05 1.63
CA PRO A 44 -17.01 1.00 1.05
C PRO A 44 -16.00 1.53 2.08
N VAL A 45 -14.72 1.53 1.70
CA VAL A 45 -13.62 2.10 2.49
C VAL A 45 -12.91 3.15 1.67
N GLN A 46 -12.75 4.33 2.25
CA GLN A 46 -11.92 5.41 1.72
C GLN A 46 -10.57 5.41 2.43
N VAL A 47 -9.50 5.53 1.67
CA VAL A 47 -8.13 5.59 2.17
C VAL A 47 -7.49 6.83 1.58
N SER A 48 -7.01 7.71 2.45
CA SER A 48 -6.34 8.95 2.05
C SER A 48 -5.00 9.04 2.76
N GLU A 49 -3.94 9.33 2.01
CA GLU A 49 -2.61 9.52 2.58
C GLU A 49 -2.60 10.70 3.56
N THR A 50 -1.84 10.55 4.64
CA THR A 50 -1.63 11.57 5.66
C THR A 50 -0.18 11.57 6.10
N GLY A 51 0.24 12.61 6.84
CA GLY A 51 1.59 12.68 7.39
C GLY A 51 1.71 11.77 8.62
N ALA A 52 2.82 11.03 8.73
CA ALA A 52 3.17 10.30 9.94
C ALA A 52 4.58 10.63 10.44
N PRO A 53 4.82 10.50 11.75
CA PRO A 53 6.16 10.50 12.30
C PRO A 53 6.93 9.25 11.84
N CYS A 54 8.21 9.46 11.51
CA CYS A 54 9.09 8.45 10.94
C CYS A 54 9.85 7.68 12.02
N SER A 55 9.98 6.37 11.85
CA SER A 55 10.90 5.53 12.62
C SER A 55 11.51 4.49 11.70
N GLU A 56 12.84 4.40 11.66
CA GLU A 56 13.55 3.38 10.88
C GLU A 56 13.33 2.00 11.49
N VAL A 57 13.08 1.02 10.61
CA VAL A 57 12.81 -0.37 10.98
C VAL A 57 13.56 -1.31 10.03
N PRO A 58 13.98 -2.50 10.50
CA PRO A 58 14.72 -3.47 9.68
C PRO A 58 13.85 -4.15 8.60
N GLY A 59 12.53 -4.03 8.67
CA GLY A 59 11.58 -4.56 7.70
C GLY A 59 10.25 -3.83 7.81
N PRO A 60 9.36 -3.98 6.81
CA PRO A 60 8.11 -3.23 6.82
C PRO A 60 7.27 -3.61 8.03
N LEU A 61 6.79 -2.59 8.73
CA LEU A 61 6.03 -2.75 9.97
C LEU A 61 4.72 -1.97 9.88
N TRP A 62 3.62 -2.71 9.87
CA TRP A 62 2.27 -2.14 9.96
C TRP A 62 1.89 -1.83 11.40
N GLN A 63 1.29 -0.66 11.59
CA GLN A 63 0.74 -0.22 12.88
C GLN A 63 -0.69 0.31 12.65
N PRO A 64 -1.67 -0.58 12.45
CA PRO A 64 -3.07 -0.19 12.46
C PRO A 64 -3.47 0.23 13.88
N ASP A 65 -4.26 1.28 14.00
CA ASP A 65 -4.82 1.67 15.29
C ASP A 65 -5.86 0.66 15.80
N ASN A 66 -6.27 0.84 17.07
CA ASN A 66 -7.27 -0.02 17.69
C ASN A 66 -8.63 0.03 17.01
N THR A 67 -8.94 1.14 16.33
CA THR A 67 -10.22 1.36 15.66
C THR A 67 -10.31 0.50 14.40
N LEU A 68 -9.24 0.47 13.59
CA LEU A 68 -9.16 -0.38 12.41
C LEU A 68 -9.14 -1.86 12.80
N ALA A 69 -8.41 -2.22 13.86
CA ALA A 69 -8.39 -3.57 14.41
C ALA A 69 -9.79 -4.03 14.85
N ALA A 70 -10.53 -3.18 15.59
CA ALA A 70 -11.90 -3.47 16.02
C ALA A 70 -12.88 -3.57 14.85
N LEU A 71 -12.76 -2.68 13.86
CA LEU A 71 -13.57 -2.71 12.63
C LEU A 71 -13.39 -4.04 11.88
N TRP A 72 -12.13 -4.48 11.71
CA TRP A 72 -11.81 -5.75 11.07
C TRP A 72 -12.45 -6.95 11.77
N LEU A 73 -12.29 -7.04 13.09
CA LEU A 73 -12.89 -8.12 13.88
C LEU A 73 -14.42 -8.11 13.79
N THR A 74 -15.04 -6.94 13.97
CA THR A 74 -16.50 -6.80 13.97
C THR A 74 -17.09 -7.22 12.63
N ARG A 75 -16.46 -6.84 11.51
CA ARG A 75 -16.93 -7.22 10.17
C ARG A 75 -16.69 -8.70 9.85
N ARG A 76 -15.52 -9.26 10.23
CA ARG A 76 -15.18 -10.67 9.95
C ARG A 76 -15.94 -11.67 10.83
N LEU A 77 -16.37 -11.28 12.03
CA LEU A 77 -17.18 -12.10 12.93
C LEU A 77 -18.70 -11.92 12.72
N GLY A 78 -19.13 -11.28 11.63
CA GLY A 78 -20.54 -11.16 11.28
C GLY A 78 -21.34 -10.14 12.11
N GLY A 79 -20.71 -9.05 12.54
CA GLY A 79 -21.40 -7.94 13.22
C GLY A 79 -21.66 -8.14 14.70
N ARG A 80 -21.16 -9.22 15.31
CA ARG A 80 -21.16 -9.33 16.78
C ARG A 80 -20.17 -8.31 17.32
N HIS A 81 -20.69 -7.22 17.86
CA HIS A 81 -19.89 -6.22 18.57
C HIS A 81 -19.00 -6.94 19.57
N VAL A 82 -17.70 -6.93 19.31
CA VAL A 82 -16.72 -7.18 20.36
C VAL A 82 -16.80 -5.94 21.25
N ALA A 83 -17.63 -6.00 22.28
CA ALA A 83 -17.66 -4.97 23.31
C ALA A 83 -16.31 -5.03 24.04
N GLY A 84 -15.35 -4.26 23.55
CA GLY A 84 -13.99 -4.23 24.08
C GLY A 84 -13.01 -3.72 23.04
N ARG A 85 -12.04 -2.94 23.52
CA ARG A 85 -10.83 -2.60 22.74
C ARG A 85 -10.22 -3.93 22.27
N ALA A 86 -9.94 -4.07 20.98
CA ALA A 86 -9.24 -5.27 20.51
C ALA A 86 -7.93 -5.40 21.31
N ALA A 87 -7.73 -6.53 21.98
CA ALA A 87 -6.55 -6.75 22.83
C ALA A 87 -5.22 -6.73 22.04
N GLY A 88 -5.31 -6.78 20.71
CA GLY A 88 -4.20 -6.64 19.79
C GLY A 88 -4.69 -6.58 18.34
N VAL A 89 -3.75 -6.35 17.42
CA VAL A 89 -4.04 -6.30 15.99
C VAL A 89 -4.33 -7.71 15.46
N PRO A 90 -5.44 -7.94 14.73
CA PRO A 90 -5.75 -9.24 14.18
C PRO A 90 -4.69 -9.71 13.17
N ARG A 91 -4.17 -10.94 13.33
CA ARG A 91 -3.17 -11.51 12.40
C ARG A 91 -3.65 -11.51 10.95
N GLY A 92 -4.91 -11.81 10.70
CA GLY A 92 -5.48 -11.80 9.34
C GLY A 92 -5.52 -10.41 8.70
N LEU A 93 -5.60 -9.34 9.50
CA LEU A 93 -5.48 -7.98 8.99
C LEU A 93 -4.03 -7.73 8.54
N LEU A 94 -3.06 -8.03 9.40
CA LEU A 94 -1.64 -7.86 9.09
C LEU A 94 -1.22 -8.66 7.85
N GLN A 95 -1.63 -9.93 7.76
CA GLN A 95 -1.36 -10.77 6.58
C GLN A 95 -1.94 -10.16 5.29
N THR A 96 -3.18 -9.68 5.34
CA THR A 96 -3.79 -9.01 4.18
C THR A 96 -3.01 -7.75 3.78
N LEU A 97 -2.54 -6.97 4.75
CA LEU A 97 -1.77 -5.76 4.49
C LEU A 97 -0.37 -6.09 3.93
N ASP A 98 0.27 -7.13 4.45
CA ASP A 98 1.56 -7.63 3.97
C ASP A 98 1.46 -8.12 2.52
N GLU A 99 0.44 -8.94 2.20
CA GLU A 99 0.16 -9.40 0.83
C GLU A 99 0.00 -8.23 -0.13
N VAL A 100 -0.84 -7.25 0.23
CA VAL A 100 -1.08 -6.06 -0.63
C VAL A 100 0.21 -5.28 -0.86
N LEU A 101 1.02 -5.07 0.17
CA LEU A 101 2.28 -4.34 0.06
C LEU A 101 3.32 -5.10 -0.77
N ALA A 102 3.47 -6.40 -0.53
CA ALA A 102 4.40 -7.25 -1.26
C ALA A 102 4.05 -7.29 -2.76
N GLU A 103 2.78 -7.51 -3.10
CA GLU A 103 2.33 -7.48 -4.49
C GLU A 103 2.53 -6.10 -5.13
N THR A 104 2.18 -5.01 -4.44
CA THR A 104 2.35 -3.65 -4.98
C THR A 104 3.81 -3.31 -5.24
N TRP A 105 4.69 -3.76 -4.34
CA TRP A 105 6.13 -3.57 -4.48
C TRP A 105 6.70 -4.35 -5.67
N LEU A 106 6.36 -5.65 -5.78
CA LEU A 106 6.87 -6.52 -6.84
C LEU A 106 6.33 -6.15 -8.22
N ASP A 107 5.13 -5.56 -8.29
CA ASP A 107 4.53 -5.07 -9.54
C ASP A 107 5.33 -3.91 -10.17
N ALA A 108 5.77 -2.94 -9.35
CA ALA A 108 6.78 -1.98 -9.82
C ALA A 108 7.63 -1.47 -8.64
N PRO A 109 8.86 -1.97 -8.46
CA PRO A 109 9.74 -1.53 -7.39
C PRO A 109 10.22 -0.10 -7.67
N VAL A 110 10.44 0.67 -6.60
CA VAL A 110 10.95 2.05 -6.69
C VAL A 110 12.34 2.15 -6.08
N ALA A 111 13.22 2.98 -6.67
CA ALA A 111 14.61 3.08 -6.20
C ALA A 111 14.72 3.78 -4.83
N ALA A 112 13.87 4.78 -4.57
CA ALA A 112 13.84 5.52 -3.32
C ALA A 112 12.57 5.17 -2.55
N LEU A 113 12.74 4.61 -1.35
CA LEU A 113 11.65 4.29 -0.44
C LEU A 113 11.41 5.47 0.51
N PRO A 114 10.15 5.89 0.73
CA PRO A 114 9.83 6.73 1.87
C PRO A 114 10.06 5.92 3.15
N ALA A 115 10.57 6.55 4.21
CA ALA A 115 10.83 5.85 5.46
C ALA A 115 9.54 5.46 6.21
N CYS A 116 8.46 6.23 6.02
CA CYS A 116 7.14 5.89 6.53
C CYS A 116 6.03 6.38 5.60
N LEU A 117 4.92 5.66 5.61
CA LEU A 117 3.66 6.05 4.98
C LEU A 117 2.54 5.98 6.01
N ALA A 118 1.54 6.84 5.87
CA ALA A 118 0.37 6.78 6.70
C ALA A 118 -0.90 7.14 5.95
N TRP A 119 -1.99 6.57 6.44
CA TRP A 119 -3.30 6.74 5.86
C TRP A 119 -4.34 6.97 6.93
N GLN A 120 -5.27 7.88 6.62
CA GLN A 120 -6.57 7.89 7.26
C GLN A 120 -7.50 6.94 6.50
N VAL A 121 -8.02 5.95 7.21
CA VAL A 121 -8.97 4.97 6.70
C VAL A 121 -10.35 5.30 7.25
N SER A 122 -11.30 5.59 6.36
CA SER A 122 -12.67 5.96 6.69
C SER A 122 -13.66 4.95 6.15
N ALA A 123 -14.59 4.50 6.99
CA ALA A 123 -15.63 3.55 6.63
C ALA A 123 -16.90 3.84 7.44
N GLU A 124 -18.02 4.18 6.76
CA GLU A 124 -19.24 4.70 7.41
C GLU A 124 -18.92 5.88 8.37
N ALA A 125 -19.25 5.75 9.66
CA ALA A 125 -18.96 6.74 10.70
C ALA A 125 -17.60 6.50 11.41
N THR A 126 -16.84 5.50 10.98
CA THR A 126 -15.56 5.12 11.61
C THR A 126 -14.40 5.77 10.88
N ARG A 127 -13.49 6.39 11.63
CA ARG A 127 -12.19 6.88 11.14
C ARG A 127 -11.09 6.22 11.93
N SER A 128 -10.06 5.76 11.22
CA SER A 128 -8.91 5.08 11.79
C SER A 128 -7.63 5.51 11.12
N LEU A 129 -6.51 5.28 11.81
CA LEU A 129 -5.17 5.51 11.32
C LEU A 129 -4.49 4.17 11.00
N LEU A 130 -3.82 4.13 9.87
CA LEU A 130 -2.93 3.04 9.47
C LEU A 130 -1.57 3.64 9.14
N THR A 131 -0.52 3.20 9.81
CA THR A 131 0.85 3.59 9.47
C THR A 131 1.68 2.39 9.05
N LEU A 132 2.66 2.64 8.21
CA LEU A 132 3.63 1.69 7.69
C LEU A 132 5.01 2.32 7.82
N ALA A 133 5.87 1.70 8.63
CA ALA A 133 7.30 1.99 8.58
C ALA A 133 7.94 1.08 7.52
N LEU A 134 8.84 1.61 6.71
CA LEU A 134 9.51 0.89 5.63
C LEU A 134 11.01 0.77 5.93
N PRO A 135 11.68 -0.26 5.42
CA PRO A 135 13.13 -0.36 5.52
C PRO A 135 13.81 0.73 4.69
N SER A 136 15.01 1.14 5.11
CA SER A 136 15.79 2.16 4.40
C SER A 136 16.38 1.64 3.07
N ASP A 137 16.51 0.32 2.89
CA ASP A 137 17.02 -0.31 1.66
C ASP A 137 15.92 -1.03 0.87
N SER A 138 15.84 -0.73 -0.43
CA SER A 138 14.93 -1.38 -1.39
C SER A 138 15.24 -2.87 -1.61
N ARG A 139 16.47 -3.31 -1.35
CA ARG A 139 16.86 -4.72 -1.41
C ARG A 139 16.22 -5.52 -0.29
N ASP A 140 16.19 -4.97 0.92
CA ASP A 140 15.53 -5.61 2.05
C ASP A 140 14.02 -5.65 1.84
N MET A 141 13.44 -4.58 1.28
CA MET A 141 12.04 -4.56 0.85
C MET A 141 11.73 -5.65 -0.19
N THR A 142 12.60 -5.82 -1.18
CA THR A 142 12.43 -6.84 -2.23
C THR A 142 12.54 -8.25 -1.68
N ARG A 143 13.54 -8.51 -0.83
CA ARG A 143 13.69 -9.81 -0.15
C ARG A 143 12.44 -10.13 0.67
N TRP A 144 12.00 -9.19 1.51
CA TRP A 144 10.80 -9.35 2.33
C TRP A 144 9.56 -9.65 1.47
N ALA A 145 9.34 -8.90 0.39
CA ALA A 145 8.16 -9.07 -0.45
C ALA A 145 8.13 -10.46 -1.12
N GLN A 146 9.29 -10.95 -1.57
CA GLN A 146 9.41 -12.29 -2.14
C GLN A 146 9.12 -13.38 -1.10
N GLU A 147 9.58 -13.20 0.15
CA GLU A 147 9.29 -14.13 1.25
C GLU A 147 7.81 -14.18 1.58
N VAL A 148 7.13 -13.02 1.63
CA VAL A 148 5.68 -12.96 1.86
C VAL A 148 4.91 -13.71 0.77
N ILE A 149 5.18 -13.46 -0.51
CA ILE A 149 4.44 -14.11 -1.61
C ILE A 149 4.75 -15.61 -1.72
N ARG A 150 5.95 -16.04 -1.33
CA ARG A 150 6.32 -17.46 -1.35
C ARG A 150 5.63 -18.27 -0.24
N HIS A 151 5.27 -17.62 0.86
CA HIS A 151 4.78 -18.28 2.09
C HIS A 151 3.35 -17.88 2.50
N GLY A 152 2.72 -16.94 1.80
CA GLY A 152 1.29 -16.58 1.93
C GLY A 152 0.38 -17.55 1.20
#